data_AF-A0AAD7EI53-F1
#
_entry.id   AF-A0AAD7EI53-F1
#
_cell.length_a   1.000
_cell.length_b   1.000
_cell.length_c   1.000
_cell.angle_alpha   90.00
_cell.angle_beta   90.00
_cell.angle_gamma   90.00
#
_symmetry.space_group_name_H-M   'P 1'
#
loop_
_entity.id
_entity.type
_entity.pdbx_description
1 polymer ?
#
loop_
_entity_poly.entity_id
_entity_poly.type
_entity_poly.pdbx_seq_one_letter_code
_entity_poly.pdbx_strand_id
1 'polypeptide(L)'
;MYFTAAIFSLALAIPAIAFPSNLTARDDLTCVHCGTTSDATLSDCQALVQPDVWNGAWAGGSNKCHWSNARPGWQNNEAFNVACHGNCCAYYSAYPGRPSTLDSEITRQRAASLLGCGATNVNKINGLEIAKADKSGVCLSNGDGCGDCFDDNDFASSCA
;
A
#
# COMPACT_ATOMS: atom_id res chain seq x y z
N MET A 1 17.78 53.33 -35.27
CA MET A 1 16.72 53.23 -34.24
C MET A 1 16.72 51.81 -33.73
N TYR A 2 17.15 51.58 -32.50
CA TYR A 2 17.21 50.24 -31.89
C TYR A 2 15.95 50.05 -31.04
N PHE A 3 15.19 48.99 -31.32
CA PHE A 3 14.05 48.56 -30.49
C PHE A 3 14.53 47.44 -29.56
N THR A 4 14.54 47.71 -28.26
CA THR A 4 14.79 46.71 -27.22
C THR A 4 13.45 46.16 -26.75
N ALA A 5 13.17 44.88 -26.98
CA ALA A 5 11.99 44.20 -26.46
C ALA A 5 12.33 43.56 -25.10
N ALA A 6 11.60 43.95 -24.05
CA ALA A 6 11.70 43.35 -22.73
C ALA A 6 10.81 42.09 -22.67
N ILE A 7 11.41 40.94 -22.36
CA ILE A 7 10.69 39.67 -22.16
C ILE A 7 10.28 39.60 -20.69
N PHE A 8 8.97 39.66 -20.42
CA PHE A 8 8.39 39.39 -19.10
C PHE A 8 8.18 37.87 -18.95
N SER A 9 8.95 37.22 -18.08
CA SER A 9 8.71 35.83 -17.67
C SER A 9 7.65 35.78 -16.56
N LEU A 10 6.50 35.19 -16.88
CA LEU A 10 5.43 34.92 -15.92
C LEU A 10 5.75 33.59 -15.19
N ALA A 11 6.17 33.67 -13.93
CA ALA A 11 6.33 32.49 -13.08
C ALA A 11 4.95 32.06 -12.54
N LEU A 12 4.44 30.94 -13.03
CA LEU A 12 3.23 30.29 -12.49
C LEU A 12 3.60 29.58 -11.18
N ALA A 13 3.21 30.18 -10.06
CA ALA A 13 3.27 29.53 -8.75
C ALA A 13 2.17 28.46 -8.67
N ILE A 14 2.57 27.19 -8.59
CA ILE A 14 1.66 26.07 -8.30
C ILE A 14 1.41 26.07 -6.79
N PRO A 15 0.15 26.19 -6.31
CA PRO A 15 -0.13 26.02 -4.90
C PRO A 15 0.11 24.56 -4.51
N ALA A 16 1.06 24.33 -3.60
CA ALA A 16 1.23 23.05 -2.95
C ALA A 16 -0.01 22.76 -2.10
N ILE A 17 -0.82 21.79 -2.54
CA ILE A 17 -1.94 21.27 -1.76
C ILE A 17 -1.33 20.47 -0.59
N ALA A 18 -1.25 21.11 0.57
CA ALA A 18 -0.93 20.41 1.81
C ALA A 18 -2.13 19.52 2.18
N PHE A 19 -2.00 18.21 1.98
CA PHE A 19 -2.94 17.25 2.52
C PHE A 19 -2.85 17.28 4.05
N PRO A 20 -3.96 17.55 4.79
CA PRO A 20 -3.95 17.37 6.22
C PRO A 20 -3.90 15.87 6.54
N SER A 21 -2.70 15.39 6.88
CA SER A 21 -2.47 14.08 7.47
C SER A 21 -3.11 14.01 8.86
N ASN A 22 -4.41 13.73 8.95
CA ASN A 22 -5.05 13.25 10.18
C ASN A 22 -4.64 11.78 10.44
N LEU A 23 -3.34 11.53 10.55
CA LEU A 23 -2.74 10.20 10.76
C LEU A 23 -2.59 9.85 12.25
N THR A 24 -2.75 10.81 13.16
CA THR A 24 -2.35 10.68 14.57
C THR A 24 -3.23 9.76 15.43
N ALA A 25 -4.38 9.28 14.95
CA ALA A 25 -5.22 8.33 15.69
C ALA A 25 -5.12 6.88 15.18
N ARG A 26 -4.45 6.61 14.05
CA ARG A 26 -4.29 5.25 13.50
C ARG A 26 -2.97 4.58 13.84
N ASP A 27 -1.92 5.33 14.12
CA ASP A 27 -0.60 4.78 14.45
C ASP A 27 -0.62 3.82 15.67
N ASP A 28 -1.58 3.98 16.60
CA ASP A 28 -1.72 3.09 17.76
C ASP A 28 -2.53 1.81 17.50
N LEU A 29 -3.25 1.71 16.37
CA LEU A 29 -4.16 0.59 16.05
C LEU A 29 -3.60 -0.36 15.00
N THR A 30 -2.53 0.05 14.32
CA THR A 30 -1.89 -0.73 13.27
C THR A 30 -0.39 -0.75 13.49
N CYS A 31 0.32 -1.38 12.58
CA CYS A 31 1.75 -1.57 12.66
C CYS A 31 2.29 -1.71 11.26
N VAL A 32 3.25 -0.84 10.93
CA VAL A 32 3.74 -0.66 9.58
C VAL A 32 5.18 -1.15 9.49
N HIS A 33 5.44 -2.02 8.52
CA HIS A 33 6.76 -2.50 8.15
C HIS A 33 7.03 -2.06 6.71
N CYS A 34 8.11 -1.32 6.48
CA CYS A 34 8.53 -0.90 5.15
C CYS A 34 9.72 -1.76 4.69
N GLY A 35 9.83 -2.06 3.39
CA GLY A 35 10.96 -2.81 2.85
C GLY A 35 10.81 -4.34 2.94
N THR A 36 9.60 -4.85 3.11
CA THR A 36 9.33 -6.29 3.36
C THR A 36 9.17 -7.11 2.07
N THR A 37 8.99 -6.46 0.92
CA THR A 37 8.65 -7.14 -0.35
C THR A 37 9.22 -6.39 -1.56
N SER A 38 8.89 -6.84 -2.76
CA SER A 38 9.31 -6.25 -4.03
C SER A 38 8.79 -4.82 -4.23
N ASP A 39 9.62 -3.96 -4.83
CA ASP A 39 9.30 -2.55 -5.05
C ASP A 39 8.24 -2.34 -6.15
N ALA A 40 7.14 -1.68 -5.81
CA ALA A 40 6.26 -1.02 -6.77
C ALA A 40 6.73 0.41 -7.10
N THR A 41 6.17 0.97 -8.16
CA THR A 41 6.34 2.40 -8.48
C THR A 41 5.49 3.24 -7.53
N LEU A 42 6.09 4.21 -6.84
CA LEU A 42 5.39 5.04 -5.86
C LEU A 42 4.23 5.83 -6.47
N SER A 43 4.42 6.44 -7.64
CA SER A 43 3.35 7.16 -8.34
C SER A 43 2.14 6.28 -8.67
N ASP A 44 2.38 5.00 -9.01
CA ASP A 44 1.31 4.05 -9.32
C ASP A 44 0.51 3.71 -8.07
N CYS A 45 1.18 3.55 -6.92
CA CYS A 45 0.50 3.33 -5.64
C CYS A 45 -0.28 4.56 -5.15
N GLN A 46 0.27 5.77 -5.35
CA GLN A 46 -0.43 7.02 -5.03
C GLN A 46 -1.73 7.17 -5.84
N ALA A 47 -1.69 6.75 -7.11
CA ALA A 47 -2.87 6.70 -7.96
C ALA A 47 -3.84 5.58 -7.53
N LEU A 48 -3.34 4.37 -7.25
CA LEU A 48 -4.15 3.22 -6.85
C LEU A 48 -5.07 3.53 -5.67
N VAL A 49 -4.56 4.20 -4.63
CA VAL A 49 -5.32 4.42 -3.39
C VAL A 49 -6.33 5.57 -3.49
N GLN A 50 -6.38 6.29 -4.63
CA GLN A 50 -7.45 7.25 -4.87
C GLN A 50 -8.80 6.51 -4.96
N PRO A 51 -9.89 7.04 -4.36
CA PRO A 51 -11.15 6.31 -4.26
C PRO A 51 -11.73 5.85 -5.60
N ASP A 52 -11.64 6.67 -6.64
CA ASP A 52 -12.14 6.36 -7.99
C ASP A 52 -11.33 5.26 -8.68
N VAL A 53 -10.00 5.36 -8.63
CA VAL A 53 -9.09 4.33 -9.18
C VAL A 53 -9.26 3.01 -8.42
N TRP A 54 -9.28 3.05 -7.10
CA TRP A 54 -9.48 1.89 -6.24
C TRP A 54 -10.79 1.18 -6.56
N ASN A 55 -11.90 1.91 -6.62
CA ASN A 55 -13.22 1.33 -6.89
C ASN A 55 -13.30 0.67 -8.27
N GLY A 56 -12.61 1.23 -9.27
CA GLY A 56 -12.50 0.61 -10.59
C GLY A 56 -11.56 -0.61 -10.64
N ALA A 57 -10.55 -0.64 -9.76
CA ALA A 57 -9.56 -1.72 -9.69
C ALA A 57 -9.92 -2.86 -8.71
N TRP A 58 -10.92 -2.65 -7.84
CA TRP A 58 -11.26 -3.58 -6.77
C TRP A 58 -11.74 -4.94 -7.30
N ALA A 59 -10.91 -5.96 -7.08
CA ALA A 59 -11.18 -7.35 -7.40
C ALA A 59 -11.68 -8.17 -6.18
N GLY A 60 -11.60 -7.60 -4.98
CA GLY A 60 -11.94 -8.30 -3.73
C GLY A 60 -11.20 -9.62 -3.56
N GLY A 61 -11.91 -10.68 -3.15
CA GLY A 61 -11.32 -11.99 -2.91
C GLY A 61 -11.18 -12.89 -4.16
N SER A 62 -11.37 -12.36 -5.37
CA SER A 62 -11.39 -13.17 -6.60
C SER A 62 -10.00 -13.62 -7.05
N ASN A 63 -8.98 -12.77 -6.88
CA ASN A 63 -7.59 -13.08 -7.24
C ASN A 63 -6.87 -13.68 -6.05
N LYS A 64 -7.14 -14.96 -5.79
CA LYS A 64 -6.54 -15.72 -4.69
C LYS A 64 -5.10 -16.14 -5.02
N CYS A 65 -4.26 -16.07 -4.00
CA CYS A 65 -2.89 -16.55 -3.99
C CYS A 65 -2.55 -17.09 -2.59
N HIS A 66 -1.33 -17.58 -2.39
CA HIS A 66 -0.95 -18.26 -1.16
C HIS A 66 0.41 -17.80 -0.65
N TRP A 67 0.60 -17.88 0.66
CA TRP A 67 1.87 -17.62 1.33
C TRP A 67 2.14 -18.69 2.38
N SER A 68 3.41 -18.88 2.74
CA SER A 68 3.84 -19.81 3.78
C SER A 68 4.97 -19.20 4.57
N ASN A 69 4.95 -19.32 5.90
CA ASN A 69 6.00 -18.84 6.77
C ASN A 69 6.68 -20.05 7.47
N ALA A 70 7.91 -19.86 7.94
CA ALA A 70 8.67 -20.86 8.69
C ALA A 70 8.01 -21.27 10.03
N ARG A 71 7.02 -20.52 10.53
CA ARG A 71 6.29 -20.82 11.75
C ARG A 71 5.46 -22.11 11.60
N PRO A 72 5.52 -23.04 12.57
CA PRO A 72 4.72 -24.26 12.52
C PRO A 72 3.22 -23.97 12.38
N GLY A 73 2.56 -24.62 11.43
CA GLY A 73 1.13 -24.44 11.13
C GLY A 73 0.80 -23.25 10.22
N TRP A 74 1.79 -22.52 9.72
CA TRP A 74 1.62 -21.37 8.82
C TRP A 74 2.02 -21.73 7.39
N GLN A 75 1.44 -22.81 6.85
CA GLN A 75 1.71 -23.30 5.50
C GLN A 75 0.47 -23.14 4.62
N ASN A 76 0.66 -22.70 3.38
CA ASN A 76 -0.38 -22.58 2.36
C ASN A 76 -1.59 -21.75 2.81
N ASN A 77 -1.34 -20.61 3.47
CA ASN A 77 -2.39 -19.68 3.89
C ASN A 77 -2.86 -18.83 2.71
N GLU A 78 -4.13 -18.43 2.72
CA GLU A 78 -4.71 -17.62 1.64
C GLU A 78 -4.32 -16.14 1.77
N ALA A 79 -4.01 -15.55 0.62
CA ALA A 79 -3.94 -14.11 0.42
C ALA A 79 -4.68 -13.74 -0.88
N PHE A 80 -4.90 -12.45 -1.07
CA PHE A 80 -5.66 -11.93 -2.19
C PHE A 80 -4.96 -10.71 -2.79
N ASN A 81 -4.85 -10.67 -4.12
CA ASN A 81 -4.54 -9.44 -4.83
C ASN A 81 -5.85 -8.66 -5.04
N VAL A 82 -6.07 -7.63 -4.24
CA VAL A 82 -7.39 -7.00 -4.12
C VAL A 82 -7.60 -5.83 -5.08
N ALA A 83 -6.54 -5.18 -5.53
CA ALA A 83 -6.59 -4.07 -6.48
C ALA A 83 -5.20 -3.79 -7.06
N CYS A 84 -5.12 -3.43 -8.34
CA CYS A 84 -3.87 -3.01 -8.98
C CYS A 84 -4.06 -1.78 -9.87
N HIS A 85 -3.02 -0.97 -9.97
CA HIS A 85 -2.90 0.12 -10.93
C HIS A 85 -1.43 0.24 -11.35
N GLY A 86 -1.16 0.29 -12.65
CA GLY A 86 0.22 0.25 -13.16
C GLY A 86 0.92 -1.02 -12.67
N ASN A 87 2.11 -0.88 -12.06
CA ASN A 87 2.78 -2.01 -11.41
C ASN A 87 2.48 -2.14 -9.92
N CYS A 88 1.70 -1.23 -9.31
CA CYS A 88 1.37 -1.29 -7.89
C CYS A 88 0.14 -2.17 -7.66
N CYS A 89 0.24 -3.11 -6.73
CA CYS A 89 -0.86 -3.95 -6.29
C CYS A 89 -1.00 -3.91 -4.77
N ALA A 90 -2.24 -3.89 -4.31
CA ALA A 90 -2.60 -4.05 -2.92
C ALA A 90 -2.96 -5.52 -2.65
N TYR A 91 -2.39 -6.08 -1.60
CA TYR A 91 -2.64 -7.45 -1.16
C TYR A 91 -3.27 -7.47 0.22
N TYR A 92 -4.10 -8.47 0.48
CA TYR A 92 -4.72 -8.71 1.78
C TYR A 92 -4.54 -10.16 2.21
N SER A 93 -4.29 -10.38 3.50
CA SER A 93 -4.42 -11.70 4.11
C SER A 93 -5.05 -11.61 5.50
N ALA A 94 -5.88 -12.59 5.83
CA ALA A 94 -6.33 -12.78 7.20
C ALA A 94 -5.23 -13.42 8.03
N TYR A 95 -5.30 -13.26 9.34
CA TYR A 95 -4.43 -14.01 10.23
C TYR A 95 -4.71 -15.52 10.10
N PRO A 96 -3.68 -16.40 10.11
CA PRO A 96 -3.88 -17.85 9.97
C PRO A 96 -4.93 -18.41 10.92
N GLY A 97 -5.83 -19.24 10.37
CA GLY A 97 -6.94 -19.84 11.10
C GLY A 97 -8.13 -18.92 11.36
N ARG A 98 -8.15 -17.68 10.85
CA ARG A 98 -9.29 -16.76 10.92
C ARG A 98 -9.99 -16.62 9.56
N PRO A 99 -11.30 -16.36 9.53
CA PRO A 99 -12.00 -16.06 8.29
C PRO A 99 -11.49 -14.75 7.70
N SER A 100 -11.46 -14.67 6.36
CA SER A 100 -11.18 -13.43 5.64
C SER A 100 -12.37 -12.48 5.74
N THR A 101 -12.13 -11.26 6.21
CA THR A 101 -13.13 -10.17 6.24
C THR A 101 -12.62 -9.01 5.40
N LEU A 102 -12.68 -9.21 4.08
CA LEU A 102 -12.31 -8.21 3.07
C LEU A 102 -13.36 -7.10 2.99
N ASP A 103 -13.03 -5.94 3.54
CA ASP A 103 -13.77 -4.71 3.35
C ASP A 103 -12.97 -3.78 2.42
N SER A 104 -13.59 -3.33 1.33
CA SER A 104 -12.88 -2.56 0.29
C SER A 104 -12.33 -1.24 0.81
N GLU A 105 -13.15 -0.48 1.54
CA GLU A 105 -12.76 0.86 1.97
C GLU A 105 -11.76 0.81 3.12
N ILE A 106 -11.93 -0.10 4.08
CA ILE A 106 -10.94 -0.33 5.14
C ILE A 106 -9.62 -0.77 4.50
N THR A 107 -9.65 -1.71 3.55
CA THR A 107 -8.43 -2.18 2.87
C THR A 107 -7.74 -1.06 2.09
N ARG A 108 -8.50 -0.21 1.39
CA ARG A 108 -7.97 0.98 0.71
C ARG A 108 -7.30 1.95 1.67
N GLN A 109 -7.95 2.26 2.79
CA GLN A 109 -7.41 3.18 3.79
C GLN A 109 -6.10 2.66 4.39
N ARG A 110 -6.00 1.35 4.61
CA ARG A 110 -4.78 0.68 5.08
C ARG A 110 -3.69 0.59 4.01
N ALA A 111 -4.06 0.48 2.74
CA ALA A 111 -3.10 0.65 1.65
C ALA A 111 -2.61 2.10 1.55
N ALA A 112 -3.48 3.09 1.80
CA ALA A 112 -3.13 4.49 1.75
C ALA A 112 -2.18 4.92 2.88
N SER A 113 -2.30 4.35 4.09
CA SER A 113 -1.37 4.62 5.20
C SER A 113 0.06 4.16 4.87
N LEU A 114 0.22 3.12 4.05
CA LEU A 114 1.51 2.62 3.60
C LEU A 114 2.25 3.58 2.64
N LEU A 115 1.60 4.63 2.12
CA LEU A 115 2.30 5.64 1.31
C LEU A 115 3.45 6.33 2.07
N GLY A 116 3.44 6.29 3.41
CA GLY A 116 4.56 6.72 4.25
C GLY A 116 5.85 5.90 4.07
N CYS A 117 5.77 4.67 3.54
CA CYS A 117 6.93 3.84 3.20
C CYS A 117 7.59 4.22 1.87
N GLY A 118 7.04 5.19 1.12
CA GLY A 118 7.53 5.57 -0.20
C GLY A 118 8.91 6.25 -0.18
N ALA A 119 9.85 5.72 -0.96
CA ALA A 119 11.14 6.33 -1.25
C ALA A 119 11.03 7.24 -2.49
N THR A 120 10.69 8.51 -2.25
CA THR A 120 10.41 9.50 -3.31
C THR A 120 11.59 9.78 -4.24
N ASN A 121 12.83 9.68 -3.74
CA ASN A 121 14.05 9.91 -4.51
C ASN A 121 14.30 8.84 -5.60
N VAL A 122 13.71 7.65 -5.45
CA VAL A 122 13.85 6.53 -6.40
C VAL A 122 12.50 6.07 -6.96
N ASN A 123 11.41 6.76 -6.62
CA ASN A 123 10.05 6.45 -7.03
C ASN A 123 9.63 4.99 -6.73
N LYS A 124 10.03 4.48 -5.55
CA LYS A 124 9.76 3.10 -5.12
C LYS A 124 8.99 3.06 -3.82
N ILE A 125 8.18 2.04 -3.65
CA ILE A 125 7.45 1.78 -2.42
C ILE A 125 7.20 0.29 -2.27
N ASN A 126 7.29 -0.18 -1.04
CA ASN A 126 6.67 -1.41 -0.61
C ASN A 126 6.43 -1.33 0.91
N GLY A 127 5.47 -2.10 1.40
CA GLY A 127 5.25 -2.20 2.84
C GLY A 127 4.05 -3.03 3.21
N LEU A 128 3.99 -3.37 4.49
CA LEU A 128 2.99 -4.22 5.13
C LEU A 128 2.43 -3.50 6.35
N GLU A 129 1.10 -3.39 6.42
CA GLU A 129 0.37 -2.93 7.59
C GLU A 129 -0.37 -4.11 8.23
N ILE A 130 -0.21 -4.29 9.55
CA ILE A 130 -0.89 -5.31 10.33
C ILE A 130 -1.87 -4.64 11.30
N ALA A 131 -3.15 -4.99 11.23
CA ALA A 131 -4.16 -4.47 12.14
C ALA A 131 -4.05 -5.14 13.51
N LYS A 132 -4.05 -4.39 14.62
CA LYS A 132 -3.90 -4.99 15.95
C LYS A 132 -5.10 -5.83 16.39
N ALA A 133 -6.31 -5.46 15.95
CA ALA A 133 -7.57 -6.08 16.40
C ALA A 133 -7.77 -7.50 15.86
N ASP A 134 -7.60 -7.69 14.55
CA ASP A 134 -7.84 -8.98 13.89
C ASP A 134 -6.56 -9.66 13.38
N LYS A 135 -5.42 -8.95 13.42
CA LYS A 135 -4.11 -9.37 12.91
C LYS A 135 -4.08 -9.63 11.39
N SER A 136 -5.05 -9.11 10.65
CA SER A 136 -5.02 -9.14 9.18
C SER A 136 -3.93 -8.22 8.64
N GLY A 137 -3.35 -8.59 7.50
CA GLY A 137 -2.31 -7.85 6.80
C GLY A 137 -2.85 -7.17 5.54
N VAL A 138 -2.41 -5.94 5.29
CA VAL A 138 -2.57 -5.23 4.02
C VAL A 138 -1.18 -4.84 3.54
N CYS A 139 -0.86 -5.11 2.29
CA CYS A 139 0.47 -4.89 1.74
C CYS A 139 0.39 -4.11 0.42
N LEU A 140 1.37 -3.23 0.17
CA LEU A 140 1.65 -2.66 -1.15
C LEU A 140 2.94 -3.27 -1.69
N SER A 141 2.87 -3.83 -2.88
CA SER A 141 4.02 -4.42 -3.58
C SER A 141 3.81 -4.31 -5.10
N ASN A 142 4.78 -4.77 -5.86
CA ASN A 142 4.60 -4.92 -7.30
C ASN A 142 3.61 -6.06 -7.61
N GLY A 143 3.29 -6.28 -8.89
CA GLY A 143 2.36 -7.34 -9.32
C GLY A 143 2.73 -8.78 -8.92
N ASP A 144 3.96 -9.01 -8.47
CA ASP A 144 4.48 -10.30 -8.04
C ASP A 144 4.52 -10.46 -6.51
N GLY A 145 4.05 -9.48 -5.74
CA GLY A 145 4.17 -9.46 -4.28
C GLY A 145 3.28 -10.45 -3.51
N CYS A 146 2.43 -11.23 -4.20
CA CYS A 146 1.61 -12.18 -3.48
C CYS A 146 2.41 -13.40 -3.03
N GLY A 147 2.46 -13.65 -1.72
CA GLY A 147 3.39 -14.59 -1.12
C GLY A 147 4.34 -13.80 -0.24
N ASP A 148 5.25 -13.09 -0.88
CA ASP A 148 6.32 -12.27 -0.30
C ASP A 148 5.82 -11.22 0.69
N CYS A 149 4.60 -10.69 0.49
CA CYS A 149 4.01 -9.72 1.42
C CYS A 149 3.74 -10.28 2.84
N PHE A 150 3.67 -11.61 3.01
CA PHE A 150 3.18 -12.25 4.24
C PHE A 150 3.99 -13.47 4.68
N ASP A 151 4.98 -13.90 3.89
CA ASP A 151 5.77 -15.11 4.15
C ASP A 151 6.92 -14.89 5.16
N ASP A 152 7.26 -13.63 5.43
CA ASP A 152 8.34 -13.23 6.32
C ASP A 152 7.92 -13.07 7.80
N ASN A 153 8.91 -12.77 8.63
CA ASN A 153 8.70 -12.58 10.06
C ASN A 153 7.97 -11.27 10.39
N ASP A 154 7.86 -10.31 9.47
CA ASP A 154 7.15 -9.07 9.74
C ASP A 154 5.66 -9.37 9.99
N PHE A 155 5.05 -10.23 9.16
CA PHE A 155 3.67 -10.69 9.41
C PHE A 155 3.55 -11.60 10.65
N ALA A 156 4.55 -12.44 10.92
CA ALA A 156 4.52 -13.41 12.02
C ALA A 156 4.84 -12.82 13.40
N SER A 157 5.60 -11.74 13.46
CA SER A 157 6.10 -11.14 14.70
C SER A 157 4.98 -10.54 15.55
N SER A 158 3.82 -10.25 14.95
CA SER A 158 2.62 -9.66 15.56
C SER A 158 2.93 -8.45 16.43
N CYS A 159 2.43 -7.29 16.04
CA CYS A 159 2.75 -6.06 16.78
C CYS A 159 2.23 -6.16 18.22
N ALA A 160 3.17 -6.07 19.15
CA ALA A 160 2.98 -6.26 20.58
C ALA A 160 2.02 -5.23 21.17
#